data_AF-A0A2N2AN33-F1
#
_entry.id   AF-A0A2N2AN33-F1
#
_cell.length_a   1.000
_cell.length_b   1.000
_cell.length_c   1.000
_cell.angle_alpha   90.00
_cell.angle_beta   90.00
_cell.angle_gamma   90.00
#
_symmetry.space_group_name_H-M   'P 1'
#
loop_
_entity.id
_entity.type
_entity.pdbx_description
1 polymer ?
#
loop_
_entity_poly.entity_id
_entity_poly.type
_entity_poly.pdbx_seq_one_letter_code
_entity_poly.pdbx_strand_id
1 'polypeptide(L)'
;MKTVVSLEQWRRRDNLVKQAVTAGWNVKPGDLADLDDPVAFYLSEPLQTQFKAISMFRFSDLADFVKNGTDRFATRQEISDSTAAITTEVLDADHPVEPDNLRYLMFAHFINYSATKTAKIVVDSREPYRHIGAVVYRNPNRTDGVTLTVRPIALSNSESSLEPGVVAMAVLQTMLQDYDNHPEYFVGVDLDEVFAKLMSPYPEVLR
;
A
#
# COMPACT_ATOMS: atom_id res chain seq x y z
N MET A 1 2.99 24.19 20.45
CA MET A 1 4.16 24.56 19.63
C MET A 1 3.78 24.39 18.17
N LYS A 2 3.95 25.40 17.32
CA LYS A 2 3.82 25.22 15.86
C LYS A 2 5.14 24.64 15.36
N THR A 3 5.14 23.40 14.88
CA THR A 3 6.29 22.77 14.24
C THR A 3 6.61 23.55 12.96
N VAL A 4 7.80 24.14 12.90
CA VAL A 4 8.27 24.82 11.69
C VAL A 4 8.80 23.75 10.75
N VAL A 5 8.04 23.49 9.69
CA VAL A 5 8.44 22.48 8.71
C VAL A 5 9.62 22.99 7.88
N SER A 6 10.64 22.17 7.69
CA SER A 6 11.68 22.44 6.69
C SER A 6 11.07 22.54 5.29
N LEU A 7 11.39 23.61 4.56
CA LEU A 7 10.97 23.83 3.16
C LEU A 7 11.33 22.62 2.27
N GLU A 8 12.46 21.98 2.54
CA GLU A 8 12.93 20.82 1.78
C GLU A 8 12.02 19.60 1.98
N GLN A 9 11.63 19.32 3.23
CA GLN A 9 10.69 18.24 3.55
C GLN A 9 9.31 18.50 2.94
N TRP A 10 8.86 19.76 2.93
CA TRP A 10 7.64 20.15 2.23
C TRP A 10 7.73 19.88 0.72
N ARG A 11 8.81 20.31 0.05
CA ARG A 11 8.99 20.09 -1.39
C ARG A 11 9.01 18.62 -1.78
N ARG A 12 9.71 17.77 -1.01
CA ARG A 12 9.76 16.32 -1.26
C ARG A 12 8.36 15.70 -1.20
N ARG A 13 7.53 16.11 -0.23
CA ARG A 13 6.14 15.65 -0.08
C ARG A 13 5.24 16.15 -1.20
N ASP A 14 5.31 17.43 -1.53
CA ASP A 14 4.53 18.01 -2.64
C ASP A 14 4.85 17.32 -3.97
N ASN A 15 6.14 17.00 -4.19
CA ASN A 15 6.56 16.21 -5.34
C ASN A 15 5.98 14.79 -5.32
N LEU A 16 6.02 14.10 -4.17
CA LEU A 16 5.43 12.77 -4.00
C LEU A 16 3.93 12.78 -4.33
N VAL A 17 3.18 13.77 -3.84
CA VAL A 17 1.75 13.94 -4.16
C VAL A 17 1.54 14.10 -5.65
N LYS A 18 2.26 15.05 -6.24
CA LYS A 18 2.11 15.37 -7.65
C LYS A 18 2.40 14.14 -8.51
N GLN A 19 3.48 13.43 -8.21
CA GLN A 19 3.84 12.20 -8.91
C GLN A 19 2.80 11.09 -8.71
N ALA A 20 2.33 10.88 -7.48
CA ALA A 20 1.30 9.88 -7.17
C ALA A 20 0.00 10.18 -7.91
N VAL A 21 -0.49 11.43 -7.86
CA VAL A 21 -1.69 11.88 -8.58
C VAL A 21 -1.51 11.77 -10.09
N THR A 22 -0.37 12.20 -10.65
CA THR A 22 -0.06 12.05 -12.08
C THR A 22 -0.08 10.59 -12.51
N ALA A 23 0.34 9.68 -11.63
CA ALA A 23 0.35 8.25 -11.90
C ALA A 23 -0.96 7.53 -11.51
N GLY A 24 -2.03 8.27 -11.19
CA GLY A 24 -3.36 7.74 -10.93
C GLY A 24 -3.56 7.13 -9.54
N TRP A 25 -2.69 7.44 -8.56
CA TRP A 25 -2.87 6.97 -7.19
C TRP A 25 -3.91 7.81 -6.45
N ASN A 26 -4.77 7.14 -5.70
CA ASN A 26 -5.68 7.80 -4.76
C ASN A 26 -4.88 8.31 -3.56
N VAL A 27 -4.93 9.62 -3.33
CA VAL A 27 -4.23 10.31 -2.25
C VAL A 27 -5.21 11.21 -1.52
N LYS A 28 -5.27 11.12 -0.19
CA LYS A 28 -5.92 12.15 0.62
C LYS A 28 -4.90 13.22 0.98
N PRO A 29 -5.03 14.49 0.53
CA PRO A 29 -4.03 15.52 0.78
C PRO A 29 -3.71 15.77 2.27
N GLY A 30 -4.68 15.51 3.17
CA GLY A 30 -4.51 15.62 4.62
C GLY A 30 -3.74 14.48 5.28
N ASP A 31 -3.61 13.32 4.62
CA ASP A 31 -2.87 12.15 5.13
C ASP A 31 -1.35 12.30 4.95
N LEU A 32 -0.91 13.44 4.41
CA LEU A 32 0.49 13.80 4.19
C LEU A 32 0.94 14.93 5.12
N ALA A 33 0.32 14.97 6.31
CA ALA A 33 0.62 15.92 7.36
C ALA A 33 2.09 15.90 7.79
N ASP A 34 2.49 16.88 8.59
CA ASP A 34 3.84 16.94 9.15
C ASP A 34 4.05 15.81 10.17
N LEU A 35 4.69 14.75 9.71
CA LEU A 35 5.03 13.57 10.48
C LEU A 35 6.54 13.55 10.68
N ASP A 36 6.97 13.49 11.93
CA ASP A 36 8.34 13.14 12.27
C ASP A 36 8.60 11.70 11.83
N ASP A 37 9.66 11.51 11.04
CA ASP A 37 10.11 10.20 10.54
C ASP A 37 9.04 9.38 9.77
N PRO A 38 8.60 9.86 8.60
CA PRO A 38 7.48 9.24 7.91
C PRO A 38 7.86 7.94 7.18
N VAL A 39 6.85 7.10 6.97
CA VAL A 39 6.87 5.94 6.08
C VAL A 39 5.66 6.00 5.14
N ALA A 40 5.89 5.79 3.85
CA ALA A 40 4.84 5.72 2.85
C ALA A 40 4.26 4.30 2.81
N PHE A 41 2.94 4.19 2.94
CA PHE A 41 2.21 2.95 2.79
C PHE A 41 1.45 2.94 1.47
N TYR A 42 1.73 1.95 0.62
CA TYR A 42 1.11 1.74 -0.68
C TYR A 42 0.12 0.57 -0.62
N LEU A 43 -1.03 0.72 -1.25
CA LEU A 43 -2.00 -0.34 -1.44
C LEU A 43 -2.31 -0.46 -2.93
N SER A 44 -2.19 -1.66 -3.49
CA SER A 44 -2.51 -1.91 -4.90
C SER A 44 -3.34 -3.17 -5.07
N GLU A 45 -4.44 -3.07 -5.82
CA GLU A 45 -5.16 -4.21 -6.39
C GLU A 45 -4.97 -4.14 -7.92
N PRO A 46 -4.00 -4.89 -8.47
CA PRO A 46 -3.57 -4.71 -9.85
C PRO A 46 -4.31 -5.61 -10.85
N LEU A 47 -5.18 -6.54 -10.44
CA LEU A 47 -5.74 -7.54 -11.37
C LEU A 47 -7.09 -7.11 -11.94
N GLN A 48 -7.99 -6.60 -11.12
CA GLN A 48 -9.38 -6.37 -11.53
C GLN A 48 -9.70 -4.88 -11.71
N THR A 49 -9.50 -4.10 -10.66
CA THR A 49 -9.93 -2.70 -10.56
C THR A 49 -8.83 -1.71 -10.90
N GLN A 50 -7.57 -2.17 -10.92
CA GLN A 50 -6.38 -1.30 -11.03
C GLN A 50 -6.29 -0.27 -9.88
N PHE A 51 -6.93 -0.56 -8.74
CA PHE A 51 -6.94 0.35 -7.59
C PHE A 51 -5.52 0.54 -7.05
N LYS A 52 -5.17 1.81 -6.79
CA LYS A 52 -3.89 2.22 -6.21
C LYS A 52 -4.14 3.34 -5.21
N ALA A 53 -3.56 3.22 -4.02
CA ALA A 53 -3.67 4.23 -2.97
C ALA A 53 -2.37 4.37 -2.16
N ILE A 54 -2.09 5.60 -1.72
CA ILE A 54 -0.91 5.92 -0.91
C ILE A 54 -1.31 6.79 0.28
N SER A 55 -0.74 6.48 1.44
CA SER A 55 -0.90 7.25 2.68
C SER A 55 0.44 7.31 3.44
N MET A 56 0.60 8.27 4.35
CA MET A 56 1.81 8.41 5.16
C MET A 56 1.51 8.13 6.63
N PHE A 57 2.40 7.36 7.25
CA PHE A 57 2.36 7.04 8.68
C PHE A 57 3.68 7.40 9.34
N ARG A 58 3.73 7.45 10.68
CA ARG A 58 5.02 7.55 11.38
C ARG A 58 5.65 6.18 11.45
N PHE A 59 6.96 6.11 11.24
CA PHE A 59 7.70 4.87 11.47
C PHE A 59 7.58 4.42 12.94
N SER A 60 7.52 5.36 13.89
CA SER A 60 7.31 5.03 15.31
C SER A 60 5.99 4.30 15.57
N ASP A 61 4.93 4.61 14.80
CA ASP A 61 3.65 3.91 14.93
C ASP A 61 3.79 2.46 14.43
N LEU A 62 4.48 2.24 13.30
CA LEU A 62 4.78 0.89 12.81
C LEU A 62 5.59 0.08 13.84
N ALA A 63 6.66 0.69 14.38
CA ALA A 63 7.51 0.04 15.36
C ALA A 63 6.77 -0.29 16.66
N ASP A 64 5.88 0.60 17.13
CA ASP A 64 4.99 0.36 18.27
C ASP A 64 4.08 -0.84 18.00
N PHE A 65 3.41 -0.88 16.85
CA PHE A 65 2.51 -1.98 16.49
C PHE A 65 3.22 -3.33 16.36
N VAL A 66 4.41 -3.35 15.74
CA VAL A 66 5.21 -4.59 15.60
C VAL A 66 5.65 -5.12 16.96
N LYS A 67 6.04 -4.24 17.88
CA LYS A 67 6.58 -4.61 19.20
C LYS A 67 5.49 -4.96 20.20
N ASN A 68 4.44 -4.15 20.26
CA ASN A 68 3.43 -4.19 21.30
C ASN A 68 2.10 -4.81 20.82
N GLY A 69 1.99 -5.11 19.54
CA GLY A 69 0.76 -5.65 18.94
C GLY A 69 -0.32 -4.58 18.71
N THR A 70 -1.44 -5.03 18.17
CA THR A 70 -2.56 -4.18 17.73
C THR A 70 -3.86 -4.44 18.51
N ASP A 71 -3.79 -5.23 19.59
CA ASP A 71 -4.94 -5.70 20.37
C ASP A 71 -5.75 -4.56 21.00
N ARG A 72 -5.16 -3.35 21.12
CA ARG A 72 -5.86 -2.14 21.56
C ARG A 72 -6.96 -1.67 20.59
N PHE A 73 -6.92 -2.14 19.35
CA PHE A 73 -7.93 -1.80 18.33
C PHE A 73 -8.99 -2.90 18.24
N ALA A 74 -8.57 -4.15 18.04
CA ALA A 74 -9.41 -5.34 18.00
C ALA A 74 -8.50 -6.58 17.95
N THR A 75 -9.09 -7.79 17.98
CA THR A 75 -8.33 -9.02 17.73
C THR A 75 -7.81 -9.07 16.29
N ARG A 76 -6.79 -9.89 16.05
CA ARG A 76 -6.22 -10.08 14.70
C ARG A 76 -7.26 -10.52 13.66
N GLN A 77 -8.19 -11.39 14.06
CA GLN A 77 -9.24 -11.87 13.17
C GLN A 77 -10.20 -10.73 12.80
N GLU A 78 -10.66 -9.96 13.78
CA GLU A 78 -11.54 -8.80 13.55
C GLU A 78 -10.87 -7.73 12.67
N ILE A 79 -9.57 -7.48 12.86
CA ILE A 79 -8.79 -6.57 12.00
C ILE A 79 -8.76 -7.11 10.57
N SER A 80 -8.46 -8.40 10.39
CA SER A 80 -8.40 -9.03 9.06
C SER A 80 -9.76 -8.97 8.35
N ASP A 81 -10.85 -9.31 9.06
CA ASP A 81 -12.20 -9.34 8.51
C ASP A 81 -12.69 -7.93 8.17
N SER A 82 -12.45 -6.95 9.04
CA SER A 82 -12.79 -5.55 8.78
C SER A 82 -11.97 -4.98 7.62
N THR A 83 -10.68 -5.29 7.55
CA THR A 83 -9.81 -4.89 6.44
C THR A 83 -10.36 -5.46 5.14
N ALA A 84 -10.74 -6.73 5.12
CA ALA A 84 -11.29 -7.37 3.94
C ALA A 84 -12.64 -6.78 3.50
N ALA A 85 -13.54 -6.52 4.45
CA ALA A 85 -14.84 -5.92 4.19
C ALA A 85 -14.70 -4.52 3.56
N ILE A 86 -13.93 -3.62 4.19
CA ILE A 86 -13.70 -2.26 3.68
C ILE A 86 -12.99 -2.29 2.33
N THR A 87 -12.03 -3.21 2.14
CA THR A 87 -11.36 -3.35 0.84
C THR A 87 -12.34 -3.79 -0.24
N THR A 88 -13.23 -4.74 0.06
CA THR A 88 -14.24 -5.20 -0.90
C THR A 88 -15.19 -4.08 -1.26
N GLU A 89 -15.70 -3.35 -0.25
CA GLU A 89 -16.57 -2.18 -0.45
C GLU A 89 -15.91 -1.12 -1.34
N VAL A 90 -14.65 -0.77 -1.08
CA VAL A 90 -13.93 0.25 -1.87
C VAL A 90 -13.68 -0.21 -3.31
N LEU A 91 -13.35 -1.49 -3.51
CA LEU A 91 -13.07 -2.05 -4.83
C LEU A 91 -14.34 -2.29 -5.67
N ASP A 92 -15.50 -2.50 -5.03
CA ASP A 92 -16.80 -2.68 -5.71
C ASP A 92 -17.59 -1.36 -5.87
N ALA A 93 -17.07 -0.24 -5.36
CA ALA A 93 -17.77 1.03 -5.45
C ALA A 93 -17.83 1.53 -6.90
N ASP A 94 -19.05 1.69 -7.44
CA ASP A 94 -19.32 2.30 -8.76
C ASP A 94 -19.08 3.84 -8.80
N HIS A 95 -18.65 4.42 -7.67
CA HIS A 95 -18.49 5.85 -7.46
C HIS A 95 -17.11 6.15 -6.89
N PRO A 96 -16.60 7.40 -7.04
CA PRO A 96 -15.30 7.77 -6.50
C PRO A 96 -15.25 7.49 -4.99
N VAL A 97 -14.17 6.84 -4.57
CA VAL A 97 -13.97 6.40 -3.19
C VAL A 97 -14.06 7.60 -2.24
N GLU A 98 -14.97 7.52 -1.26
CA GLU A 98 -15.11 8.58 -0.27
C GLU A 98 -13.80 8.77 0.52
N PRO A 99 -13.37 10.02 0.79
CA PRO A 99 -12.10 10.27 1.46
C PRO A 99 -11.95 9.61 2.84
N ASP A 100 -13.06 9.35 3.53
CA ASP A 100 -13.03 8.67 4.83
C ASP A 100 -12.93 7.15 4.68
N ASN A 101 -13.59 6.55 3.70
CA ASN A 101 -13.40 5.13 3.35
C ASN A 101 -11.96 4.84 2.93
N LEU A 102 -11.36 5.72 2.12
CA LEU A 102 -9.94 5.61 1.76
C LEU A 102 -9.04 5.67 2.99
N ARG A 103 -9.30 6.60 3.92
CA ARG A 103 -8.52 6.74 5.15
C ARG A 103 -8.62 5.49 6.03
N TYR A 104 -9.83 4.96 6.24
CA TYR A 104 -10.03 3.75 7.03
C TYR A 104 -9.38 2.53 6.38
N LEU A 105 -9.52 2.39 5.05
CA LEU A 105 -8.87 1.33 4.28
C LEU A 105 -7.35 1.35 4.49
N MET A 106 -6.72 2.52 4.29
CA MET A 106 -5.27 2.64 4.39
C MET A 106 -4.76 2.37 5.82
N PHE A 107 -5.47 2.86 6.83
CA PHE A 107 -5.11 2.61 8.23
C PHE A 107 -5.31 1.14 8.63
N ALA A 108 -6.40 0.50 8.20
CA ALA A 108 -6.67 -0.91 8.46
C ALA A 108 -5.59 -1.81 7.84
N HIS A 109 -5.21 -1.56 6.59
CA HIS A 109 -4.11 -2.27 5.93
C HIS A 109 -2.75 -2.00 6.58
N PHE A 110 -2.49 -0.80 7.07
CA PHE A 110 -1.27 -0.51 7.82
C PHE A 110 -1.18 -1.29 9.14
N ILE A 111 -2.29 -1.37 9.89
CA ILE A 111 -2.39 -2.22 11.08
C ILE A 111 -2.17 -3.69 10.70
N ASN A 112 -2.86 -4.20 9.67
CA ASN A 112 -2.71 -5.59 9.23
C ASN A 112 -1.27 -5.90 8.78
N TYR A 113 -0.63 -4.97 8.07
CA TYR A 113 0.77 -5.07 7.67
C TYR A 113 1.71 -5.22 8.85
N SER A 114 1.49 -4.47 9.94
CA SER A 114 2.35 -4.55 11.14
C SER A 114 2.43 -5.95 11.77
N ALA A 115 1.42 -6.80 11.53
CA ALA A 115 1.40 -8.19 12.00
C ALA A 115 2.17 -9.18 11.09
N THR A 116 2.80 -8.70 10.02
CA THR A 116 3.50 -9.53 9.03
C THR A 116 4.97 -9.77 9.41
N LYS A 117 5.58 -10.82 8.83
CA LYS A 117 7.04 -11.01 8.94
C LYS A 117 7.82 -9.90 8.24
N THR A 118 7.29 -9.35 7.15
CA THR A 118 7.90 -8.23 6.41
C THR A 118 8.01 -6.99 7.29
N ALA A 119 6.96 -6.64 8.05
CA ALA A 119 7.01 -5.53 8.99
C ALA A 119 8.08 -5.71 10.08
N LYS A 120 8.26 -6.95 10.58
CA LYS A 120 9.34 -7.26 11.54
C LYS A 120 10.71 -7.04 10.93
N ILE A 121 10.94 -7.52 9.70
CA ILE A 121 12.19 -7.29 8.96
C ILE A 121 12.44 -5.79 8.78
N VAL A 122 11.42 -5.02 8.40
CA VAL A 122 11.51 -3.56 8.24
C VAL A 122 11.93 -2.86 9.53
N VAL A 123 11.32 -3.21 10.66
CA VAL A 123 11.60 -2.59 11.96
C VAL A 123 12.97 -3.00 12.53
N ASP A 124 13.37 -4.26 12.33
CA ASP A 124 14.63 -4.81 12.86
C ASP A 124 15.84 -4.52 11.94
N SER A 125 15.60 -4.05 10.70
CA SER A 125 16.66 -3.79 9.75
C SER A 125 17.49 -2.57 10.11
N ARG A 126 18.77 -2.60 9.70
CA ARG A 126 19.65 -1.42 9.70
C ARG A 126 19.44 -0.54 8.46
N GLU A 127 18.68 -1.02 7.48
CA GLU A 127 18.37 -0.30 6.26
C GLU A 127 17.15 0.61 6.44
N PRO A 128 17.15 1.81 5.85
CA PRO A 128 16.08 2.80 6.02
C PRO A 128 14.89 2.50 5.10
N TYR A 129 14.05 1.53 5.45
CA TYR A 129 12.80 1.27 4.74
C TYR A 129 11.82 2.43 4.89
N ARG A 130 11.61 3.21 3.83
CA ARG A 130 10.65 4.33 3.78
C ARG A 130 9.39 4.05 2.98
N HIS A 131 9.36 2.92 2.27
CA HIS A 131 8.28 2.54 1.38
C HIS A 131 7.86 1.10 1.68
N ILE A 132 6.63 0.96 2.16
CA ILE A 132 6.02 -0.31 2.54
C ILE A 132 4.62 -0.40 1.95
N GLY A 133 4.01 -1.57 1.95
CA GLY A 133 2.66 -1.65 1.44
C GLY A 133 2.13 -3.05 1.35
N ALA A 134 1.05 -3.18 0.60
CA ALA A 134 0.50 -4.47 0.25
C ALA A 134 -0.02 -4.49 -1.19
N VAL A 135 0.19 -5.64 -1.84
CA VAL A 135 -0.55 -6.04 -3.03
C VAL A 135 -1.73 -6.89 -2.58
N VAL A 136 -2.92 -6.57 -3.08
CA VAL A 136 -4.15 -7.29 -2.77
C VAL A 136 -4.64 -8.00 -4.02
N TYR A 137 -5.06 -9.25 -3.87
CA TYR A 137 -5.76 -10.00 -4.91
C TYR A 137 -7.12 -10.45 -4.40
N ARG A 138 -8.12 -10.38 -5.25
CA ARG A 138 -9.36 -11.14 -5.07
C ARG A 138 -9.12 -12.56 -5.54
N ASN A 139 -9.24 -13.51 -4.63
CA ASN A 139 -9.24 -14.93 -4.92
C ASN A 139 -10.68 -15.37 -5.23
N PRO A 140 -11.03 -15.59 -6.51
CA PRO A 140 -12.39 -15.97 -6.88
C PRO A 140 -12.78 -17.38 -6.38
N ASN A 141 -11.81 -18.17 -5.92
CA ASN A 141 -12.01 -19.55 -5.49
C ASN A 141 -12.22 -19.71 -3.97
N ARG A 142 -12.18 -18.62 -3.18
CA ARG A 142 -12.49 -18.67 -1.75
C ARG A 142 -13.99 -18.49 -1.50
N THR A 143 -14.57 -19.39 -0.70
CA THR A 143 -16.01 -19.39 -0.36
C THR A 143 -16.30 -18.94 1.07
N ASP A 144 -15.28 -18.65 1.87
CA ASP A 144 -15.35 -18.45 3.33
C ASP A 144 -15.31 -16.97 3.78
N GLY A 145 -15.94 -16.07 3.01
CA GLY A 145 -16.25 -14.71 3.45
C GLY A 145 -15.11 -13.69 3.38
N VAL A 146 -13.84 -14.12 3.34
CA VAL A 146 -12.70 -13.24 3.04
C VAL A 146 -11.97 -13.74 1.80
N THR A 147 -12.40 -13.23 0.64
CA THR A 147 -11.84 -13.56 -0.69
C THR A 147 -10.52 -12.85 -0.96
N LEU A 148 -10.05 -11.97 -0.08
CA LEU A 148 -8.88 -11.15 -0.33
C LEU A 148 -7.60 -11.80 0.18
N THR A 149 -6.60 -11.88 -0.68
CA THR A 149 -5.22 -12.24 -0.33
C THR A 149 -4.38 -10.98 -0.27
N VAL A 150 -3.62 -10.79 0.80
CA VAL A 150 -2.79 -9.60 1.04
C VAL A 150 -1.31 -10.01 1.07
N ARG A 151 -0.50 -9.39 0.22
CA ARG A 151 0.93 -9.67 0.04
C ARG A 151 1.74 -8.45 0.47
N PRO A 152 2.44 -8.51 1.61
CA PRO A 152 3.19 -7.36 2.10
C PRO A 152 4.42 -7.10 1.23
N ILE A 153 4.65 -5.84 0.89
CA ILE A 153 5.85 -5.37 0.17
C ILE A 153 6.63 -4.40 1.05
N ALA A 154 7.95 -4.35 0.85
CA ALA A 154 8.84 -3.38 1.48
C ALA A 154 10.00 -3.09 0.54
N LEU A 155 10.37 -1.82 0.41
CA LEU A 155 11.47 -1.39 -0.44
C LEU A 155 12.54 -0.73 0.42
N SER A 156 13.74 -1.29 0.36
CA SER A 156 14.95 -0.73 0.97
C SER A 156 15.40 0.47 0.13
N ASN A 157 14.69 1.59 0.25
CA ASN A 157 15.08 2.85 -0.34
C ASN A 157 15.09 3.93 0.74
N SER A 158 16.28 4.52 0.93
CA SER A 158 16.52 5.60 1.90
C SER A 158 15.93 6.94 1.49
N GLU A 159 15.63 7.10 0.20
CA GLU A 159 15.11 8.36 -0.31
C GLU A 159 13.70 8.61 0.22
N SER A 160 13.46 9.86 0.65
CA SER A 160 12.14 10.31 1.11
C SER A 160 11.19 10.60 -0.05
N SER A 161 11.70 10.53 -1.28
CA SER A 161 10.98 10.63 -2.54
C SER A 161 11.02 9.27 -3.20
N LEU A 162 9.86 8.74 -3.55
CA LEU A 162 9.79 7.56 -4.39
C LEU A 162 9.14 7.92 -5.70
N GLU A 163 9.87 7.63 -6.78
CA GLU A 163 9.31 7.58 -8.12
C GLU A 163 8.27 6.46 -8.14
N PRO A 164 6.97 6.76 -8.36
CA PRO A 164 5.92 5.74 -8.23
C PRO A 164 6.13 4.53 -9.17
N GLY A 165 6.97 4.65 -10.20
CA GLY A 165 7.41 3.53 -11.03
C GLY A 165 8.25 2.47 -10.29
N VAL A 166 9.00 2.83 -9.24
CA VAL A 166 9.73 1.84 -8.42
C VAL A 166 8.75 0.97 -7.62
N VAL A 167 7.68 1.56 -7.09
CA VAL A 167 6.61 0.79 -6.44
C VAL A 167 5.85 -0.05 -7.45
N ALA A 168 5.56 0.47 -8.64
CA ALA A 168 4.93 -0.31 -9.70
C ALA A 168 5.76 -1.55 -10.08
N MET A 169 7.09 -1.42 -10.16
CA MET A 169 7.99 -2.56 -10.38
C MET A 169 7.95 -3.56 -9.24
N ALA A 170 7.89 -3.10 -7.99
CA ALA A 170 7.76 -3.99 -6.83
C ALA A 170 6.44 -4.78 -6.84
N VAL A 171 5.34 -4.11 -7.23
CA VAL A 171 4.03 -4.73 -7.43
C VAL A 171 4.13 -5.78 -8.54
N LEU A 172 4.72 -5.45 -9.69
CA LEU A 172 4.94 -6.37 -10.82
C LEU A 172 5.76 -7.60 -10.41
N GLN A 173 6.87 -7.41 -9.71
CA GLN A 173 7.71 -8.51 -9.22
C GLN A 173 6.94 -9.43 -8.27
N THR A 174 6.15 -8.84 -7.37
CA THR A 174 5.28 -9.60 -6.45
C THR A 174 4.25 -10.40 -7.22
N MET A 175 3.62 -9.81 -8.24
CA MET A 175 2.65 -10.49 -9.08
C MET A 175 3.27 -11.64 -9.88
N LEU A 176 4.45 -11.46 -10.46
CA LEU A 176 5.14 -12.52 -11.20
C LEU A 176 5.47 -13.70 -10.28
N GLN A 177 5.99 -13.42 -9.09
CA GLN A 177 6.23 -14.45 -8.09
C GLN A 177 4.93 -15.16 -7.69
N ASP A 178 3.83 -14.43 -7.56
CA ASP A 178 2.54 -15.00 -7.19
C ASP A 178 1.88 -15.76 -8.32
N TYR A 179 2.11 -15.39 -9.57
CA TYR A 179 1.63 -16.14 -10.72
C TYR A 179 2.24 -17.55 -10.74
N ASP A 180 3.54 -17.65 -10.46
CA ASP A 180 4.24 -18.94 -10.43
C ASP A 180 3.80 -19.82 -9.24
N ASN A 181 3.53 -19.22 -8.08
CA ASN A 181 3.26 -19.95 -6.83
C ASN A 181 1.76 -20.11 -6.51
N HIS A 182 0.93 -19.22 -7.03
CA HIS A 182 -0.50 -19.09 -6.75
C HIS A 182 -1.30 -18.71 -8.02
N PRO A 183 -1.25 -19.53 -9.08
CA PRO A 183 -1.93 -19.23 -10.34
C PRO A 183 -3.45 -19.07 -10.18
N GLU A 184 -4.04 -19.59 -9.09
CA GLU A 184 -5.46 -19.47 -8.79
C GLU A 184 -5.95 -18.02 -8.63
N TYR A 185 -5.07 -17.06 -8.33
CA TYR A 185 -5.43 -15.63 -8.24
C TYR A 185 -5.62 -14.98 -9.61
N PHE A 186 -5.07 -15.58 -10.67
CA PHE A 186 -4.94 -14.99 -12.00
C PHE A 186 -5.87 -15.62 -13.03
N VAL A 187 -6.79 -16.49 -12.60
CA VAL A 187 -7.75 -17.17 -13.48
C VAL A 187 -8.63 -16.14 -14.19
N GLY A 188 -8.60 -16.16 -15.53
CA GLY A 188 -9.38 -15.26 -16.36
C GLY A 188 -8.83 -13.84 -16.46
N VAL A 189 -7.60 -13.59 -15.99
CA VAL A 189 -6.91 -12.29 -16.08
C VAL A 189 -5.99 -12.28 -17.30
N ASP A 190 -6.06 -11.21 -18.10
CA ASP A 190 -5.06 -10.92 -19.13
C ASP A 190 -3.85 -10.21 -18.48
N LEU A 191 -2.78 -10.97 -18.27
CA LEU A 191 -1.56 -10.45 -17.61
C LEU A 191 -0.84 -9.41 -18.45
N ASP A 192 -0.86 -9.53 -19.77
CA ASP A 192 -0.19 -8.56 -20.65
C ASP A 192 -0.90 -7.21 -20.58
N GLU A 193 -2.24 -7.22 -20.59
CA GLU A 193 -3.04 -6.01 -20.39
C GLU A 193 -2.81 -5.40 -19.01
N VAL A 194 -2.77 -6.21 -17.96
CA VAL A 194 -2.49 -5.74 -16.59
C VAL A 194 -1.10 -5.11 -16.49
N PHE A 195 -0.08 -5.75 -17.03
CA PHE A 195 1.29 -5.23 -17.01
C PHE A 195 1.39 -3.91 -17.79
N ALA A 196 0.74 -3.83 -18.95
CA ALA A 196 0.68 -2.61 -19.74
C ALA A 196 0.02 -1.47 -18.94
N LYS A 197 -1.11 -1.72 -18.26
CA LYS A 197 -1.79 -0.71 -17.43
C LYS A 197 -0.99 -0.30 -16.19
N LEU A 198 -0.32 -1.25 -15.55
CA LEU A 198 0.51 -0.98 -14.38
C LEU A 198 1.71 -0.09 -14.72
N MET A 199 2.35 -0.34 -15.87
CA MET A 199 3.59 0.31 -16.29
C MET A 199 3.40 1.51 -17.22
N SER A 200 2.24 1.67 -17.87
CA SER A 200 1.96 2.80 -18.78
C SER A 200 2.21 4.19 -18.17
N PRO A 201 1.95 4.44 -16.86
CA PRO A 201 2.27 5.72 -16.25
C PRO A 201 3.77 5.97 -16.02
N TYR A 202 4.64 4.98 -16.26
CA TYR A 202 6.07 4.99 -15.93
C TYR A 202 6.96 4.60 -17.12
N PRO A 203 6.86 5.26 -18.27
CA PRO A 203 7.59 4.91 -19.48
C PRO A 203 9.12 5.01 -19.33
N GLU A 204 9.60 5.81 -18.38
CA GLU A 204 11.02 5.97 -18.04
C GLU A 204 11.63 4.76 -17.35
N VAL A 205 10.83 3.95 -16.65
CA VAL A 205 11.31 2.77 -15.92
C VAL A 205 11.53 1.57 -16.84
N LEU A 206 10.95 1.60 -18.05
CA LEU A 206 11.08 0.55 -19.06
C LEU A 206 12.27 0.74 -20.02
N ARG A 207 13.08 1.80 -19.83
CA ARG A 207 14.22 2.16 -20.69
C ARG A 207 15.55 1.75 -20.06
#